data_AF-A0A0G3SR90-F1
#
_entry.id   AF-A0A0G3SR90-F1
#
_cell.length_a   1.000
_cell.length_b   1.000
_cell.length_c   1.000
_cell.angle_alpha   90.00
_cell.angle_beta   90.00
_cell.angle_gamma   90.00
#
_symmetry.space_group_name_H-M   'P 1'
#
loop_
_entity.id
_entity.type
_entity.pdbx_description
1 polymer ?
#
loop_
_entity_poly.entity_id
_entity_poly.type
_entity_poly.pdbx_seq_one_letter_code
_entity_poly.pdbx_strand_id
1 'polypeptide(L)'
;MTGHQALRCALFGALLSFSAGSFAQQIVTTSDLIQQPGYQASWQNMVKGQARMPGWARKGVGTSTPAQNLNWKGKEYLVGNLCKPHDCGNNFLIVAFSADKSQAWGVRVEVEDRPEAVDHPKKYAKYQWLGKPNDDMKALLKQQFENNPDWK
;
A
#
# COMPACT_ATOMS: atom_id res chain seq x y z
N MET A 1 -25.36 73.27 35.17
CA MET A 1 -25.70 74.01 33.94
C MET A 1 -25.48 73.06 32.76
N THR A 2 -26.58 72.75 32.06
CA THR A 2 -26.73 72.29 30.67
C THR A 2 -25.47 72.03 29.82
N GLY A 3 -25.45 70.91 29.07
CA GLY A 3 -24.58 70.82 27.91
C GLY A 3 -24.47 69.48 27.17
N HIS A 4 -25.37 69.28 26.20
CA HIS A 4 -25.17 68.65 24.88
C HIS A 4 -24.88 67.14 24.71
N GLN A 5 -25.78 66.56 23.90
CA GLN A 5 -25.76 65.26 23.23
C GLN A 5 -24.52 65.04 22.36
N ALA A 6 -24.10 63.78 22.21
CA ALA A 6 -23.51 63.31 20.97
C ALA A 6 -23.86 61.82 20.75
N LEU A 7 -24.62 61.58 19.68
CA LEU A 7 -24.77 60.28 19.02
C LEU A 7 -23.40 59.58 18.92
N ARG A 8 -23.33 58.32 19.35
CA ARG A 8 -22.19 57.44 19.03
C ARG A 8 -22.66 56.22 18.26
N CYS A 9 -22.03 56.07 17.11
CA CYS A 9 -22.30 55.08 16.08
C CYS A 9 -22.13 53.63 16.56
N ALA A 10 -22.99 52.80 16.01
CA ALA A 10 -22.88 51.39 15.65
C ALA A 10 -21.62 50.60 16.06
N LEU A 11 -21.85 49.41 16.63
CA LEU A 11 -21.03 48.22 16.41
C LEU A 11 -21.94 46.99 16.28
N PHE A 12 -22.26 46.60 15.04
CA PHE A 12 -22.72 45.24 14.73
C PHE A 12 -21.47 44.34 14.74
N GLY A 13 -21.28 43.58 15.82
CA GLY A 13 -20.21 42.60 15.93
C GLY A 13 -20.51 41.37 15.07
N ALA A 14 -19.79 41.21 13.96
CA ALA A 14 -19.82 40.00 13.16
C ALA A 14 -19.04 38.88 13.87
N LEU A 15 -19.76 37.90 14.43
CA LEU A 15 -19.19 36.64 14.93
C LEU A 15 -18.82 35.75 13.75
N LEU A 16 -17.57 35.84 13.28
CA LEU A 16 -17.00 34.87 12.33
C LEU A 16 -16.78 33.55 13.07
N SER A 17 -17.70 32.62 12.86
CA SER A 17 -17.58 31.24 13.34
C SER A 17 -16.51 30.52 12.51
N PHE A 18 -15.32 30.35 13.09
CA PHE A 18 -14.24 29.55 12.49
C PHE A 18 -14.66 28.08 12.55
N SER A 19 -15.19 27.57 11.44
CA SER A 19 -15.50 26.14 11.33
C SER A 19 -14.17 25.39 11.20
N ALA A 20 -13.76 24.68 12.25
CA ALA A 20 -12.63 23.77 12.17
C ALA A 20 -12.97 22.68 11.13
N GLY A 21 -12.34 22.74 9.96
CA GLY A 21 -12.47 21.70 8.95
C GLY A 21 -11.96 20.38 9.51
N SER A 22 -12.85 19.40 9.63
CA SER A 22 -12.45 18.03 9.96
C SER A 22 -11.76 17.43 8.73
N PHE A 23 -10.43 17.40 8.71
CA PHE A 23 -9.69 16.70 7.66
C PHE A 23 -9.83 15.19 7.86
N ALA A 24 -10.52 14.51 6.95
CA ALA A 24 -10.49 13.05 6.91
C ALA A 24 -9.04 12.58 6.67
N GLN A 25 -8.51 11.76 7.57
CA GLN A 25 -7.17 11.18 7.41
C GLN A 25 -7.21 10.20 6.24
N GLN A 26 -6.58 10.55 5.12
CA GLN A 26 -6.46 9.65 3.98
C GLN A 26 -5.56 8.46 4.37
N ILE A 27 -6.15 7.27 4.43
CA ILE A 27 -5.41 6.03 4.64
C ILE A 27 -4.55 5.78 3.40
N VAL A 28 -3.23 5.83 3.56
CA VAL A 28 -2.27 5.58 2.47
C VAL A 28 -2.15 4.08 2.24
N THR A 29 -2.63 3.59 1.10
CA THR A 29 -2.53 2.18 0.70
C THR A 29 -1.15 1.83 0.14
N THR A 30 -0.85 0.55 -0.05
CA THR A 30 0.39 0.13 -0.72
C THR A 30 0.46 0.66 -2.15
N SER A 31 -0.66 0.72 -2.88
CA SER A 31 -0.67 1.33 -4.22
C SER A 31 -0.36 2.82 -4.17
N ASP A 32 -0.89 3.57 -3.20
CA ASP A 32 -0.56 4.99 -3.01
C ASP A 32 0.91 5.17 -2.64
N LEU A 33 1.44 4.31 -1.77
CA LEU A 33 2.84 4.29 -1.35
C LEU A 33 3.78 4.10 -2.54
N ILE A 34 3.48 3.16 -3.44
CA ILE A 34 4.32 2.89 -4.63
C ILE A 34 4.41 4.11 -5.54
N GLN A 35 3.41 5.00 -5.56
CA GLN A 35 3.45 6.22 -6.38
C GLN A 35 4.30 7.33 -5.76
N GLN A 36 4.72 7.21 -4.49
CA GLN A 36 5.57 8.22 -3.85
C GLN A 36 7.02 8.14 -4.36
N PRO A 37 7.74 9.28 -4.43
CA PRO A 37 9.15 9.29 -4.77
C PRO A 37 9.99 8.36 -3.87
N GLY A 38 11.02 7.73 -4.45
CA GLY A 38 11.82 6.70 -3.78
C GLY A 38 11.20 5.31 -3.90
N TYR A 39 9.97 5.11 -3.42
CA TYR A 39 9.25 3.83 -3.55
C TYR A 39 8.95 3.49 -5.01
N GLN A 40 8.56 4.49 -5.80
CA GLN A 40 8.35 4.30 -7.23
C GLN A 40 9.64 3.84 -7.93
N ALA A 41 10.79 4.40 -7.55
CA ALA A 41 12.07 4.07 -8.16
C ALA A 41 12.50 2.63 -7.86
N SER A 42 12.44 2.22 -6.58
CA SER A 42 12.75 0.84 -6.19
C SER A 42 11.75 -0.17 -6.74
N TRP A 43 10.46 0.19 -6.83
CA TRP A 43 9.43 -0.61 -7.51
C TRP A 43 9.77 -0.83 -8.99
N GLN A 44 10.04 0.25 -9.73
CA GLN A 44 10.37 0.15 -11.15
C GLN A 44 11.63 -0.68 -11.37
N ASN A 45 12.65 -0.52 -10.53
CA ASN A 45 13.85 -1.35 -10.57
C ASN A 45 13.55 -2.83 -10.28
N MET A 46 12.69 -3.12 -9.31
CA MET A 46 12.28 -4.47 -8.94
C MET A 46 11.55 -5.21 -10.06
N VAL A 47 10.67 -4.52 -10.80
CA VAL A 47 9.86 -5.10 -11.90
C VAL A 47 10.54 -5.02 -13.26
N LYS A 48 11.66 -4.29 -13.39
CA LYS A 48 12.39 -4.11 -14.65
C LYS A 48 12.88 -5.45 -15.19
N GLY A 49 12.64 -5.70 -16.48
CA GLY A 49 13.07 -6.92 -17.17
C GLY A 49 12.28 -8.18 -16.82
N GLN A 50 11.26 -8.08 -15.96
CA GLN A 50 10.41 -9.21 -15.61
C GLN A 50 9.45 -9.52 -16.77
N ALA A 51 9.59 -10.72 -17.32
CA ALA A 51 8.74 -11.21 -18.40
C ALA A 51 7.29 -11.37 -17.90
N ARG A 52 6.34 -11.18 -18.81
CA ARG A 52 4.90 -11.45 -18.60
C ARG A 52 4.27 -10.78 -17.36
N MET A 53 4.84 -9.66 -16.90
CA MET A 53 4.22 -8.86 -15.84
C MET A 53 2.90 -8.22 -16.32
N PRO A 54 1.76 -8.46 -15.65
CA PRO A 54 0.50 -7.80 -16.01
C PRO A 54 0.58 -6.29 -15.72
N GLY A 55 -0.24 -5.51 -16.44
CA GLY A 55 -0.18 -4.04 -16.39
C GLY A 55 -0.36 -3.45 -14.99
N TRP A 56 -1.27 -4.01 -14.18
CA TRP A 56 -1.52 -3.58 -12.80
C TRP A 56 -0.27 -3.76 -11.93
N ALA A 57 0.39 -4.92 -12.02
CA ALA A 57 1.60 -5.22 -11.27
C ALA A 57 2.82 -4.44 -11.80
N ARG A 58 2.92 -4.20 -13.11
CA ARG A 58 4.01 -3.35 -13.63
C ARG A 58 3.89 -1.90 -13.13
N LYS A 59 2.66 -1.37 -13.07
CA LYS A 59 2.39 0.00 -12.61
C LYS A 59 2.37 0.16 -11.09
N GLY A 60 2.27 -0.94 -10.33
CA GLY A 60 2.11 -0.89 -8.88
C GLY A 60 0.74 -0.35 -8.45
N VAL A 61 -0.28 -0.57 -9.29
CA VAL A 61 -1.64 -0.08 -9.07
C VAL A 61 -2.57 -1.28 -9.00
N GLY A 62 -3.31 -1.41 -7.91
CA GLY A 62 -4.28 -2.48 -7.70
C GLY A 62 -5.09 -2.25 -6.43
N THR A 63 -5.98 -3.20 -6.11
CA THR A 63 -6.63 -3.21 -4.79
C THR A 63 -5.55 -3.51 -3.75
N SER A 64 -5.43 -2.70 -2.71
CA SER A 64 -4.35 -2.84 -1.73
C SER A 64 -4.77 -2.37 -0.35
N THR A 65 -4.09 -2.89 0.67
CA THR A 65 -4.17 -2.40 2.04
C THR A 65 -2.97 -1.50 2.35
N PRO A 66 -2.99 -0.75 3.47
CA PRO A 66 -1.80 -0.05 3.95
C PRO A 66 -0.63 -1.00 4.16
N ALA A 67 0.58 -0.52 3.86
CA ALA A 67 1.81 -1.24 4.18
C ALA A 67 2.11 -1.13 5.69
N GLN A 68 2.81 -2.11 6.25
CA GLN A 68 3.13 -2.23 7.66
C GLN A 68 4.64 -2.30 7.87
N ASN A 69 5.12 -1.66 8.94
CA ASN A 69 6.51 -1.83 9.37
C ASN A 69 6.68 -3.25 9.92
N LEU A 70 7.72 -3.94 9.46
CA LEU A 70 8.06 -5.29 9.88
C LEU A 70 9.56 -5.36 10.18
N ASN A 71 9.89 -5.74 11.41
CA ASN A 71 11.25 -6.17 11.73
C ASN A 71 11.44 -7.63 11.32
N TRP A 72 12.44 -7.90 10.49
CA TRP A 72 12.83 -9.24 10.10
C TRP A 72 14.33 -9.42 10.30
N LYS A 73 14.70 -10.31 11.23
CA LYS A 73 16.10 -10.62 11.56
C LYS A 73 16.93 -9.36 11.88
N GLY A 74 16.36 -8.41 12.62
CA GLY A 74 17.05 -7.19 13.05
C GLY A 74 17.13 -6.10 11.99
N LYS A 75 16.39 -6.22 10.87
CA LYS A 75 16.27 -5.20 9.83
C LYS A 75 14.82 -4.77 9.67
N GLU A 76 14.60 -3.46 9.53
CA GLU A 76 13.28 -2.87 9.30
C GLU A 76 12.93 -2.87 7.80
N TYR A 77 11.68 -3.24 7.52
CA TYR A 77 11.09 -3.22 6.19
C TYR A 77 9.70 -2.59 6.24
N LEU A 78 9.30 -1.95 5.14
CA LEU A 78 7.91 -1.58 4.92
C LEU A 78 7.29 -2.61 3.97
N VAL A 79 6.37 -3.42 4.50
CA VAL A 79 5.79 -4.59 3.82
C VAL A 79 4.34 -4.33 3.45
N GLY A 80 4.00 -4.52 2.19
CA GLY A 80 2.67 -4.25 1.67
C GLY A 80 2.18 -5.33 0.72
N ASN A 81 0.91 -5.23 0.36
CA ASN A 81 0.29 -6.08 -0.66
C ASN A 81 -0.50 -5.25 -1.66
N LEU A 82 -0.65 -5.78 -2.86
CA LEU A 82 -1.61 -5.32 -3.84
C LEU A 82 -2.06 -6.50 -4.71
N CYS A 83 -3.29 -6.44 -5.19
CA CYS A 83 -3.87 -7.47 -6.01
C CYS A 83 -4.56 -6.92 -7.25
N LYS A 84 -4.78 -7.81 -8.22
CA LYS A 84 -5.54 -7.52 -9.43
C LYS A 84 -6.97 -7.15 -9.03
N PRO A 85 -7.49 -5.98 -9.44
CA PRO A 85 -8.87 -5.62 -9.17
C PRO A 85 -9.84 -6.70 -9.65
N HIS A 86 -10.82 -7.03 -8.81
CA HIS A 86 -11.83 -8.07 -9.04
C HIS A 86 -11.31 -9.52 -9.11
N ASP A 87 -10.04 -9.75 -8.81
CA ASP A 87 -9.41 -11.08 -8.92
C ASP A 87 -8.30 -11.26 -7.88
N CYS A 88 -8.58 -10.84 -6.64
CA CYS A 88 -7.56 -10.72 -5.62
C CYS A 88 -7.05 -12.05 -5.07
N GLY A 89 -7.93 -13.04 -4.93
CA GLY A 89 -7.57 -14.37 -4.44
C GLY A 89 -6.57 -15.09 -5.35
N ASN A 90 -6.73 -14.94 -6.67
CA ASN A 90 -5.88 -15.62 -7.63
C ASN A 90 -4.67 -14.80 -8.08
N ASN A 91 -4.70 -13.48 -7.97
CA ASN A 91 -3.65 -12.61 -8.50
C ASN A 91 -3.27 -11.52 -7.50
N PHE A 92 -2.23 -11.77 -6.71
CA PHE A 92 -1.72 -10.83 -5.73
C PHE A 92 -0.19 -10.73 -5.75
N LEU A 93 0.33 -9.68 -5.12
CA LEU A 93 1.75 -9.41 -5.00
C LEU A 93 2.03 -8.92 -3.59
N ILE A 94 3.03 -9.54 -2.95
CA ILE A 94 3.60 -9.07 -1.68
C ILE A 94 4.92 -8.37 -1.97
N VAL A 95 5.13 -7.20 -1.37
CA VAL A 95 6.35 -6.40 -1.53
C VAL A 95 6.93 -6.04 -0.17
N ALA A 96 8.26 -6.06 -0.08
CA ALA A 96 9.02 -5.54 1.04
C ALA A 96 9.98 -4.47 0.51
N PHE A 97 9.86 -3.24 1.03
CA PHE A 97 10.80 -2.15 0.78
C PHE A 97 11.82 -2.08 1.91
N SER A 98 13.08 -1.82 1.56
CA SER A 98 14.09 -1.44 2.56
C SER A 98 13.70 -0.13 3.24
N ALA A 99 14.10 0.07 4.50
CA ALA A 99 13.80 1.28 5.26
C ALA A 99 14.29 2.58 4.57
N ASP A 100 15.41 2.50 3.85
CA ASP A 100 15.97 3.61 3.06
C ASP A 100 15.33 3.77 1.67
N LYS A 101 14.33 2.93 1.34
CA LYS A 101 13.58 2.89 0.06
C LYS A 101 14.42 2.54 -1.17
N SER A 102 15.71 2.25 -1.00
CA SER A 102 16.65 2.04 -2.11
C SER A 102 16.41 0.74 -2.85
N GLN A 103 15.81 -0.26 -2.18
CA GLN A 103 15.54 -1.56 -2.73
C GLN A 103 14.13 -2.06 -2.39
N ALA A 104 13.56 -2.81 -3.31
CA ALA A 104 12.32 -3.53 -3.12
C ALA A 104 12.49 -4.97 -3.57
N TRP A 105 11.84 -5.87 -2.85
CA TRP A 105 11.71 -7.28 -3.19
C TRP A 105 10.25 -7.65 -3.18
N GLY A 106 9.87 -8.58 -4.05
CA GLY A 106 8.49 -8.99 -4.12
C GLY A 106 8.30 -10.40 -4.63
N VAL A 107 7.10 -10.89 -4.40
CA VAL A 107 6.61 -12.13 -5.00
C VAL A 107 5.24 -11.85 -5.57
N ARG A 108 5.10 -12.06 -6.88
CA ARG A 108 3.79 -12.14 -7.51
C ARG A 108 3.33 -13.59 -7.42
N VAL A 109 2.11 -13.78 -6.94
CA VAL A 109 1.45 -15.05 -6.81
C VAL A 109 0.29 -15.11 -7.80
N GLU A 110 0.25 -16.17 -8.59
CA GLU A 110 -0.82 -16.46 -9.52
C GLU A 110 -1.36 -17.87 -9.24
N VAL A 111 -2.61 -17.97 -8.82
CA VAL A 111 -3.32 -19.24 -8.64
C VAL A 111 -4.13 -19.51 -9.91
N GLU A 112 -4.08 -20.74 -10.42
CA GLU A 112 -4.87 -21.12 -11.59
C GLU A 112 -6.38 -21.04 -11.28
N ASP A 113 -7.15 -20.41 -12.17
CA ASP A 113 -8.59 -20.26 -12.02
C ASP A 113 -9.31 -21.59 -12.31
N ARG A 114 -9.56 -22.37 -11.25
CA ARG A 114 -10.29 -23.64 -11.31
C ARG A 114 -10.92 -24.00 -9.97
N PRO A 115 -11.98 -24.84 -9.96
CA PRO A 115 -12.68 -25.21 -8.73
C PRO A 115 -11.77 -25.79 -7.64
N GLU A 116 -10.81 -26.65 -8.01
CA GLU A 116 -9.92 -27.31 -7.04
C GLU A 116 -8.95 -26.34 -6.36
N ALA A 117 -8.71 -25.17 -6.97
CA ALA A 117 -7.84 -24.15 -6.41
C ALA A 117 -8.51 -23.33 -5.31
N VAL A 118 -9.84 -23.40 -5.16
CA VAL A 118 -10.55 -22.73 -4.07
C VAL A 118 -10.14 -23.32 -2.71
N ASP A 119 -10.10 -24.65 -2.61
CA ASP A 119 -9.75 -25.35 -1.37
C ASP A 119 -8.24 -25.61 -1.23
N HIS A 120 -7.49 -25.59 -2.34
CA HIS A 120 -6.07 -25.92 -2.37
C HIS A 120 -5.25 -24.94 -3.21
N PRO A 121 -5.33 -23.62 -2.95
CA PRO A 121 -4.73 -22.62 -3.82
C PRO A 121 -3.21 -22.80 -3.95
N LYS A 122 -2.54 -23.29 -2.90
CA LYS A 122 -1.10 -23.50 -2.90
C LYS A 122 -0.65 -24.52 -3.94
N LYS A 123 -1.46 -25.54 -4.21
CA LYS A 123 -1.17 -26.59 -5.21
C LYS A 123 -1.17 -26.03 -6.64
N TYR A 124 -1.93 -24.97 -6.87
CA TYR A 124 -2.10 -24.35 -8.18
C TYR A 124 -1.43 -22.97 -8.28
N ALA A 125 -0.63 -22.60 -7.27
CA ALA A 125 0.06 -21.32 -7.21
C ALA A 125 1.39 -21.34 -7.97
N LYS A 126 1.62 -20.29 -8.75
CA LYS A 126 2.91 -19.96 -9.38
C LYS A 126 3.48 -18.72 -8.70
N TYR A 127 4.78 -18.76 -8.44
CA TYR A 127 5.52 -17.67 -7.78
C TYR A 127 6.51 -17.05 -8.76
N GLN A 128 6.39 -15.74 -8.97
CA GLN A 128 7.36 -14.95 -9.70
C GLN A 128 8.10 -14.04 -8.72
N TRP A 129 9.39 -14.32 -8.50
CA TRP A 129 10.25 -13.57 -7.59
C TRP A 129 10.82 -12.31 -8.27
N LEU A 130 10.69 -11.17 -7.60
CA LEU A 130 11.00 -9.84 -8.12
C LEU A 130 12.08 -9.18 -7.26
N GLY A 131 13.01 -8.44 -7.89
CA GLY A 131 14.11 -7.78 -7.15
C GLY A 131 15.24 -8.69 -6.68
N LYS A 132 15.33 -9.93 -7.20
CA LYS A 132 16.35 -10.94 -6.86
C LYS A 132 16.45 -11.22 -5.34
N PRO A 133 15.36 -11.65 -4.69
CA PRO A 133 15.40 -11.94 -3.26
C PRO A 133 16.27 -13.16 -2.98
N ASN A 134 17.10 -13.07 -1.94
CA ASN A 134 17.76 -14.24 -1.34
C ASN A 134 16.73 -15.06 -0.53
N ASP A 135 17.15 -16.21 0.00
CA ASP A 135 16.22 -17.13 0.66
C ASP A 135 15.60 -16.55 1.93
N ASP A 136 16.34 -15.71 2.66
CA ASP A 136 15.82 -14.98 3.81
C ASP A 136 14.69 -14.01 3.44
N MET A 137 14.84 -13.30 2.32
CA MET A 137 13.83 -12.37 1.82
C MET A 137 12.63 -13.13 1.24
N LYS A 138 12.85 -14.28 0.59
CA LYS A 138 11.74 -15.15 0.17
C LYS A 138 10.93 -15.64 1.37
N ALA A 139 11.57 -15.97 2.49
CA ALA A 139 10.90 -16.38 3.71
C ALA A 139 10.04 -15.26 4.30
N LEU A 140 10.57 -14.03 4.39
CA LEU A 140 9.80 -12.84 4.81
C LEU A 140 8.53 -12.67 3.96
N LEU A 141 8.70 -12.68 2.63
CA LEU A 141 7.60 -12.48 1.67
C LEU A 141 6.56 -13.60 1.75
N LYS A 142 7.00 -14.86 1.89
CA LYS A 142 6.12 -16.03 2.03
C LYS A 142 5.26 -15.98 3.27
N GLN A 143 5.84 -15.58 4.40
CA GLN A 143 5.13 -15.50 5.67
C GLN A 143 3.88 -14.62 5.60
N GLN A 144 3.85 -13.64 4.70
CA GLN A 144 2.73 -12.71 4.56
C GLN A 144 1.45 -13.38 4.01
N PHE A 145 1.56 -14.51 3.33
CA PHE A 145 0.40 -15.22 2.77
C PHE A 145 0.31 -16.69 3.23
N GLU A 146 1.43 -17.32 3.58
CA GLU A 146 1.43 -18.70 4.08
C GLU A 146 0.81 -18.85 5.48
N ASN A 147 0.66 -17.75 6.23
CA ASN A 147 -0.06 -17.74 7.51
C ASN A 147 -1.59 -17.71 7.35
N ASN A 148 -2.11 -17.50 6.14
CA ASN A 148 -3.55 -17.58 5.90
C ASN A 148 -3.98 -19.06 5.99
N PRO A 149 -4.95 -19.43 6.85
CA PRO A 149 -5.43 -20.80 6.96
C PRO A 149 -6.01 -21.37 5.65
N ASP A 150 -6.46 -20.51 4.75
CA ASP A 150 -6.94 -20.90 3.42
C ASP A 150 -5.80 -21.22 2.44
N TRP A 151 -4.55 -20.85 2.78
CA TRP A 151 -3.37 -21.11 1.96
C TRP A 151 -2.78 -22.51 2.22
N LYS A 152 -3.54 -23.54 1.86
CA LYS A 152 -3.17 -24.96 2.02
C LYS A 152 -2.90 -25.68 0.70
#